data_AF-F7XRV1-F1
#
_entry.id   AF-F7XRV1-F1
#
_cell.length_a   1.000
_cell.length_b   1.000
_cell.length_c   1.000
_cell.angle_alpha   90.00
_cell.angle_beta   90.00
_cell.angle_gamma   90.00
#
_symmetry.space_group_name_H-M   'P 1'
#
loop_
_entity.id
_entity.type
_entity.pdbx_description
1 polymer ?
#
loop_
_entity_poly.entity_id
_entity_poly.type
_entity_poly.pdbx_seq_one_letter_code
_entity_poly.pdbx_strand_id
1 'polypeptide(L)'
;MRGYGDAMNEQLSTFDKLVETLSTEDAQRMLADIGKALRTSEANAETPAKVKKKRAFARWDTREDSLAGETFFFRFWIGVKSFFRSSSVEALYEETLLQRLGNDLKAHYAQYIDVKEKTFTKVFYDKMGELRKTQVFFDSLLACYNSDKGDFYLLLSSFITPVAYEQLMACSDPFAAQGDGTPSGLRASLLKRMDVALATLSGPHKTELYQAARAIEWMKVFCEVPVDRILLRFTVISPASAVCPITILQSELEKLACVIHDSKHIPDAVLQGLFVLKSKTSLHDAQVDNAAHAAAFLKEASAALVVIKDLSHSIPIEDFVRFAGRNIRWQPRAIAGGEDWFVHFKNAWKKRFNEKWALWSTAQKRLVLKEQMLSLLGREQFSELTHRPWEGFWYQLVFRREMSFVFLKNLFEDAYARVVSPPLNVILAEGSFYRRDELIEYTDAVNVLEQMGAKIRNFEVRLSPVGEWGVAFSAQRKEHTVTMKSKGILEALIKVIDSEATVLLDATLKAFHCIGAMLASMIGASKTSAYATLTNWSDIRGSDNASFREQASQARAYVQTASRALVEMENLETTHL
;
A
#
# COMPACT_ATOMS: atom_id res chain seq x y z
N MET A 1 -1.50 -18.69 23.33
CA MET A 1 -0.84 -18.47 22.03
C MET A 1 -1.80 -18.45 20.82
N ARG A 2 -2.97 -19.14 20.84
CA ARG A 2 -3.92 -19.13 19.70
C ARG A 2 -4.66 -17.81 19.43
N GLY A 3 -4.70 -16.85 20.37
CA GLY A 3 -5.42 -15.58 20.19
C GLY A 3 -4.59 -14.38 19.70
N TYR A 4 -3.25 -14.53 19.56
CA TYR A 4 -2.37 -13.42 19.18
C TYR A 4 -2.01 -13.38 17.68
N GLY A 5 -2.27 -14.44 16.93
CA GLY A 5 -2.10 -14.46 15.47
C GLY A 5 -3.09 -13.52 14.78
N ASP A 6 -4.34 -13.49 15.25
CA ASP A 6 -5.42 -12.71 14.61
C ASP A 6 -5.35 -11.21 14.92
N ALA A 7 -4.80 -10.81 16.08
CA ALA A 7 -4.54 -9.40 16.42
C ALA A 7 -3.56 -8.72 15.46
N MET A 8 -2.70 -9.53 14.81
CA MET A 8 -1.74 -9.07 13.82
C MET A 8 -2.33 -8.99 12.41
N ASN A 9 -3.51 -9.60 12.16
CA ASN A 9 -4.16 -9.60 10.86
C ASN A 9 -4.74 -8.22 10.49
N GLU A 10 -5.14 -7.39 11.46
CA GLU A 10 -5.60 -6.02 11.16
C GLU A 10 -4.45 -5.09 10.72
N GLN A 11 -3.21 -5.39 11.15
CA GLN A 11 -1.99 -4.63 10.83
C GLN A 11 -1.28 -5.11 9.55
N LEU A 12 -1.89 -6.05 8.83
CA LEU A 12 -1.39 -6.50 7.53
C LEU A 12 -1.30 -5.33 6.54
N SER A 13 -0.22 -5.31 5.76
CA SER A 13 -0.07 -4.41 4.62
C SER A 13 -1.30 -4.51 3.71
N THR A 14 -1.70 -3.42 3.06
CA THR A 14 -2.83 -3.40 2.11
C THR A 14 -2.71 -4.52 1.07
N PHE A 15 -1.47 -4.83 0.66
CA PHE A 15 -1.16 -5.97 -0.20
C PHE A 15 -1.42 -7.33 0.46
N ASP A 16 -1.06 -7.53 1.72
CA ASP A 16 -1.27 -8.82 2.39
C ASP A 16 -2.77 -9.13 2.58
N LYS A 17 -3.61 -8.10 2.79
CA LYS A 17 -5.08 -8.26 2.79
C LYS A 17 -5.62 -8.68 1.41
N LEU A 18 -5.04 -8.13 0.35
CA LEU A 18 -5.31 -8.56 -1.04
C LEU A 18 -4.85 -10.00 -1.28
N VAL A 19 -3.70 -10.40 -0.75
CA VAL A 19 -3.20 -11.77 -0.90
C VAL A 19 -4.05 -12.77 -0.13
N GLU A 20 -4.49 -12.43 1.08
CA GLU A 20 -5.38 -13.27 1.87
C GLU A 20 -6.72 -13.52 1.14
N THR A 21 -7.31 -12.47 0.57
CA THR A 21 -8.51 -12.60 -0.27
C THR A 21 -8.25 -13.43 -1.54
N LEU A 22 -7.12 -13.23 -2.21
CA LEU A 22 -6.72 -14.02 -3.38
C LEU A 22 -6.40 -15.48 -3.05
N SER A 23 -6.01 -15.78 -1.81
CA SER A 23 -5.70 -17.14 -1.37
C SER A 23 -6.95 -18.00 -1.13
N THR A 24 -8.13 -17.38 -1.10
CA THR A 24 -9.39 -18.13 -1.04
C THR A 24 -9.57 -18.95 -2.31
N GLU A 25 -9.95 -20.23 -2.18
CA GLU A 25 -10.16 -21.12 -3.33
C GLU A 25 -11.15 -20.53 -4.35
N ASP A 26 -12.16 -19.80 -3.88
CA ASP A 26 -13.16 -19.16 -4.72
C ASP A 26 -12.59 -18.00 -5.54
N ALA A 27 -11.71 -17.18 -4.97
CA ALA A 27 -11.02 -16.12 -5.71
C ALA A 27 -10.06 -16.69 -6.76
N GLN A 28 -9.36 -17.79 -6.45
CA GLN A 28 -8.47 -18.46 -7.40
C GLN A 28 -9.25 -19.11 -8.56
N ARG A 29 -10.38 -19.77 -8.26
CA ARG A 29 -11.27 -20.32 -9.29
C ARG A 29 -11.84 -19.22 -10.17
N MET A 30 -12.32 -18.13 -9.58
CA MET A 30 -12.81 -16.96 -10.32
C MET A 30 -11.73 -16.39 -11.25
N LEU A 31 -10.50 -16.20 -10.78
CA LEU A 31 -9.39 -15.68 -11.59
C LEU A 31 -8.94 -16.66 -12.68
N ALA A 32 -8.99 -17.97 -12.41
CA ALA A 32 -8.72 -19.00 -13.40
C ALA A 32 -9.80 -19.06 -14.49
N ASP A 33 -11.07 -18.90 -14.12
CA ASP A 33 -12.19 -18.83 -15.05
C ASP A 33 -12.14 -17.54 -15.87
N ILE A 34 -11.71 -16.42 -15.26
CA ILE A 34 -11.37 -15.18 -15.96
C ILE A 34 -10.28 -15.42 -17.01
N GLY A 35 -9.16 -16.04 -16.62
CA GLY A 35 -8.04 -16.31 -17.54
C GLY A 35 -8.44 -17.26 -18.67
N LYS A 36 -9.30 -18.25 -18.39
CA LYS A 36 -9.86 -19.13 -19.42
C LYS A 36 -10.78 -18.36 -20.37
N ALA A 37 -11.72 -17.55 -19.84
CA ALA A 37 -12.66 -16.76 -20.64
C ALA A 37 -11.96 -15.75 -21.56
N LEU A 38 -10.86 -15.16 -21.11
CA LEU A 38 -10.00 -14.28 -21.92
C LEU A 38 -9.41 -15.04 -23.12
N ARG A 39 -8.81 -16.21 -22.88
CA ARG A 39 -8.22 -17.05 -23.94
C ARG A 39 -9.26 -17.56 -24.93
N THR A 40 -10.48 -17.89 -24.49
CA THR A 40 -11.56 -18.27 -25.41
C THR A 40 -12.10 -17.07 -26.20
N SER A 41 -12.15 -15.88 -25.62
CA SER A 41 -12.52 -14.65 -26.33
C SER A 41 -11.51 -14.30 -27.43
N GLU A 42 -10.22 -14.44 -27.14
CA GLU A 42 -9.13 -14.27 -28.12
C GLU A 42 -9.10 -15.37 -29.18
N ALA A 43 -9.41 -16.63 -28.81
CA ALA A 43 -9.50 -17.74 -29.77
C ALA A 43 -10.74 -17.66 -30.68
N ASN A 44 -11.86 -17.14 -30.16
CA ASN A 44 -13.09 -16.90 -30.91
C ASN A 44 -13.03 -15.61 -31.74
N ALA A 45 -12.17 -14.66 -31.37
CA ALA A 45 -11.73 -13.58 -32.23
C ALA A 45 -10.70 -14.13 -33.23
N GLU A 46 -11.15 -15.03 -34.11
CA GLU A 46 -10.46 -15.65 -35.23
C GLU A 46 -8.94 -15.36 -35.29
N THR A 47 -8.17 -16.45 -35.17
CA THR A 47 -6.86 -16.56 -35.83
C THR A 47 -6.98 -15.84 -37.17
N PRO A 48 -6.10 -14.88 -37.52
CA PRO A 48 -6.25 -14.17 -38.76
C PRO A 48 -6.08 -15.19 -39.87
N ALA A 49 -7.22 -15.65 -40.43
CA ALA A 49 -7.32 -15.84 -41.86
C ALA A 49 -6.56 -14.66 -42.43
N LYS A 50 -5.66 -14.92 -43.39
CA LYS A 50 -4.82 -13.93 -44.07
C LYS A 50 -5.71 -12.83 -44.68
N VAL A 51 -6.29 -11.98 -43.85
CA VAL A 51 -6.92 -10.72 -44.19
C VAL A 51 -5.71 -9.86 -44.38
N LYS A 52 -5.20 -9.93 -45.61
CA LYS A 52 -4.24 -9.00 -46.16
C LYS A 52 -4.53 -7.66 -45.51
N LYS A 53 -3.56 -7.08 -44.77
CA LYS A 53 -3.59 -5.66 -44.44
C LYS A 53 -4.14 -4.98 -45.69
N LYS A 54 -5.37 -4.45 -45.67
CA LYS A 54 -5.84 -3.61 -46.77
C LYS A 54 -4.77 -2.54 -46.83
N ARG A 55 -4.00 -2.56 -47.93
CA ARG A 55 -2.71 -1.90 -48.02
C ARG A 55 -2.86 -0.49 -47.44
N ALA A 56 -2.24 -0.24 -46.28
CA ALA A 56 -1.78 1.11 -45.97
C ALA A 56 -1.07 1.57 -47.24
N PHE A 57 -1.38 2.77 -47.71
CA PHE A 57 -0.81 3.32 -48.93
C PHE A 57 0.67 2.96 -48.94
N ALA A 58 1.07 2.16 -49.94
CA ALA A 58 2.22 1.27 -49.90
C ALA A 58 3.34 1.86 -49.04
N ARG A 59 3.64 1.18 -47.93
CA ARG A 59 4.69 1.50 -46.96
C ARG A 59 5.87 2.16 -47.69
N TRP A 60 5.91 3.49 -47.66
CA TRP A 60 7.03 4.28 -48.15
C TRP A 60 8.18 3.99 -47.20
N ASP A 61 8.87 2.86 -47.39
CA ASP A 61 10.12 2.60 -46.70
C ASP A 61 11.07 3.68 -47.21
N THR A 62 11.47 4.55 -46.29
CA THR A 62 12.23 5.79 -46.46
C THR A 62 13.59 5.64 -47.16
N ARG A 63 13.88 4.50 -47.80
CA ARG A 63 15.09 4.22 -48.56
C ARG A 63 14.88 3.81 -50.02
N GLU A 64 13.71 3.32 -50.45
CA GLU A 64 13.53 2.82 -51.83
C GLU A 64 12.81 3.77 -52.79
N ASP A 65 12.05 4.76 -52.29
CA ASP A 65 11.36 5.75 -53.14
C ASP A 65 12.06 7.12 -53.11
N SER A 66 13.30 7.12 -53.57
CA SER A 66 13.92 8.36 -54.04
C SER A 66 13.27 8.75 -55.37
N LEU A 67 13.39 10.02 -55.78
CA LEU A 67 13.06 10.46 -57.15
C LEU A 67 13.70 9.53 -58.22
N ALA A 68 14.79 8.83 -57.86
CA ALA A 68 15.48 7.84 -58.67
C ALA A 68 14.79 6.46 -58.82
N GLY A 69 13.66 6.21 -58.16
CA GLY A 69 12.80 5.04 -58.35
C GLY A 69 11.60 5.25 -59.30
N GLU A 70 11.24 6.51 -59.58
CA GLU A 70 10.07 6.87 -60.40
C GLU A 70 10.31 6.74 -61.91
N THR A 71 9.26 6.70 -62.75
CA THR A 71 9.45 6.63 -64.21
C THR A 71 10.19 7.84 -64.79
N PHE A 72 11.00 7.63 -65.84
CA PHE A 72 11.81 8.69 -66.47
C PHE A 72 10.97 9.93 -66.87
N PHE A 73 9.79 9.71 -67.47
CA PHE A 73 8.89 10.79 -67.88
C PHE A 73 8.36 11.61 -66.71
N PHE A 74 8.10 10.97 -65.57
CA PHE A 74 7.65 11.65 -64.36
C PHE A 74 8.75 12.54 -63.77
N ARG A 75 10.00 12.05 -63.73
CA ARG A 75 11.16 12.86 -63.31
C ARG A 75 11.39 14.05 -64.23
N PHE A 76 11.34 13.82 -65.55
CA PHE A 76 11.47 14.87 -66.56
C PHE A 76 10.38 15.94 -66.38
N TRP A 77 9.13 15.53 -66.20
CA TRP A 77 8.01 16.44 -66.00
C TRP A 77 8.11 17.27 -64.71
N ILE A 78 8.53 16.67 -63.60
CA ILE A 78 8.80 17.42 -62.35
C ILE A 78 9.97 18.39 -62.54
N GLY A 79 11.03 17.99 -63.25
CA GLY A 79 12.16 18.86 -63.58
C GLY A 79 11.74 20.09 -64.39
N VAL A 80 10.89 19.91 -65.41
CA VAL A 80 10.33 21.01 -66.20
C VAL A 80 9.44 21.91 -65.33
N LYS A 81 8.56 21.33 -64.50
CA LYS A 81 7.72 22.12 -63.58
C LYS A 81 8.53 22.89 -62.56
N SER A 82 9.62 22.32 -62.04
CA SER A 82 10.54 22.97 -61.09
C SER A 82 11.18 24.20 -61.69
N PHE A 83 11.62 24.12 -62.94
CA PHE A 83 12.18 25.24 -63.69
C PHE A 83 11.20 26.42 -63.84
N PHE A 84 9.91 26.14 -64.09
CA PHE A 84 8.89 27.18 -64.25
C PHE A 84 8.29 27.71 -62.93
N ARG A 85 8.27 26.91 -61.85
CA ARG A 85 7.67 27.28 -60.54
C ARG A 85 8.68 27.85 -59.53
N SER A 86 9.96 27.96 -59.87
CA SER A 86 11.04 28.38 -58.94
C SER A 86 11.00 27.63 -57.59
N SER A 87 10.58 26.37 -57.62
CA SER A 87 10.42 25.49 -56.45
C SER A 87 11.36 24.30 -56.60
N SER A 88 11.92 23.78 -55.50
CA SER A 88 12.82 22.63 -55.58
C SER A 88 12.12 21.40 -56.16
N VAL A 89 12.88 20.57 -56.87
CA VAL A 89 12.40 19.31 -57.46
C VAL A 89 11.82 18.41 -56.37
N GLU A 90 12.45 18.39 -55.19
CA GLU A 90 12.00 17.64 -54.02
C GLU A 90 10.66 18.15 -53.48
N ALA A 91 10.47 19.47 -53.38
CA ALA A 91 9.21 20.04 -52.88
C ALA A 91 8.03 19.73 -53.82
N LEU A 92 8.26 19.78 -55.13
CA LEU A 92 7.25 19.41 -56.13
C LEU A 92 6.97 17.90 -56.15
N TYR A 93 7.98 17.09 -55.90
CA TYR A 93 7.80 15.65 -55.74
C TYR A 93 6.93 15.34 -54.51
N GLU A 94 7.23 15.94 -53.36
CA GLU A 94 6.43 15.79 -52.14
C GLU A 94 4.99 16.29 -52.30
N GLU A 95 4.78 17.43 -52.99
CA GLU A 95 3.43 17.92 -53.31
C GLU A 95 2.65 16.90 -54.15
N THR A 96 3.32 16.25 -55.11
CA THR A 96 2.70 15.23 -55.96
C THR A 96 2.39 13.94 -55.17
N LEU A 97 3.26 13.53 -54.25
CA LEU A 97 3.01 12.40 -53.36
C LEU A 97 1.84 12.66 -52.41
N LEU A 98 1.74 13.88 -51.87
CA LEU A 98 0.59 14.30 -51.06
C LEU A 98 -0.71 14.30 -51.86
N GLN A 99 -0.69 14.69 -53.14
CA GLN A 99 -1.86 14.60 -54.01
C GLN A 99 -2.28 13.15 -54.28
N ARG A 100 -1.30 12.24 -54.51
CA ARG A 100 -1.57 10.80 -54.65
C ARG A 100 -2.18 10.22 -53.37
N LEU A 101 -1.62 10.57 -52.20
CA LEU A 101 -2.16 10.18 -50.90
C LEU A 101 -3.60 10.68 -50.71
N GLY A 102 -3.88 11.95 -51.01
CA GLY A 102 -5.22 12.52 -50.94
C GLY A 102 -6.22 11.79 -51.85
N ASN A 103 -5.82 11.42 -53.07
CA ASN A 103 -6.67 10.66 -53.98
C ASN A 103 -6.98 9.26 -53.44
N ASP A 104 -6.02 8.61 -52.78
CA ASP A 104 -6.22 7.30 -52.15
C ASP A 104 -7.14 7.38 -50.92
N LEU A 105 -6.92 8.37 -50.06
CA LEU A 105 -7.80 8.67 -48.93
C LEU A 105 -9.24 8.91 -49.40
N LYS A 106 -9.42 9.60 -50.51
CA LYS A 106 -10.73 9.83 -51.13
C LYS A 106 -11.33 8.55 -51.72
N ALA A 107 -10.53 7.65 -52.28
CA ALA A 107 -11.04 6.42 -52.90
C ALA A 107 -11.46 5.37 -51.86
N HIS A 108 -10.68 5.23 -50.78
CA HIS A 108 -10.82 4.12 -49.84
C HIS A 108 -11.35 4.52 -48.46
N TYR A 109 -11.25 5.80 -48.09
CA TYR A 109 -11.54 6.29 -46.72
C TYR A 109 -12.46 7.53 -46.70
N ALA A 110 -13.20 7.79 -47.79
CA ALA A 110 -14.13 8.93 -47.91
C ALA A 110 -15.18 9.01 -46.79
N GLN A 111 -15.52 7.87 -46.16
CA GLN A 111 -16.43 7.84 -45.02
C GLN A 111 -15.90 8.58 -43.79
N TYR A 112 -14.58 8.72 -43.64
CA TYR A 112 -13.93 9.38 -42.50
C TYR A 112 -13.40 10.78 -42.81
N ILE A 113 -13.05 11.05 -44.08
CA ILE A 113 -12.40 12.29 -44.50
C ILE A 113 -12.94 12.78 -45.85
N ASP A 114 -13.36 14.04 -45.90
CA ASP A 114 -13.61 14.75 -47.16
C ASP A 114 -12.33 15.47 -47.60
N VAL A 115 -11.66 14.90 -48.60
CA VAL A 115 -10.40 15.42 -49.14
C VAL A 115 -10.60 16.74 -49.91
N LYS A 116 -11.78 16.98 -50.49
CA LYS A 116 -12.06 18.21 -51.24
C LYS A 116 -12.27 19.39 -50.28
N GLU A 117 -13.17 19.19 -49.32
CA GLU A 117 -13.49 20.19 -48.29
C GLU A 117 -12.40 20.29 -47.21
N LYS A 118 -11.48 19.33 -47.19
CA LYS A 118 -10.41 19.19 -46.19
C LYS A 118 -10.96 19.10 -44.77
N THR A 119 -11.98 18.27 -44.59
CA THR A 119 -12.65 18.09 -43.31
C THR A 119 -12.77 16.62 -42.92
N PHE A 120 -12.79 16.33 -41.62
CA PHE A 120 -13.20 15.04 -41.07
C PHE A 120 -14.72 14.98 -40.92
N THR A 121 -15.27 13.78 -41.11
CA THR A 121 -16.73 13.53 -41.13
C THR A 121 -17.29 13.14 -39.76
N LYS A 122 -18.62 13.03 -39.69
CA LYS A 122 -19.34 12.52 -38.52
C LYS A 122 -18.94 11.09 -38.14
N VAL A 123 -18.69 10.21 -39.11
CA VAL A 123 -18.30 8.82 -38.84
C VAL A 123 -16.96 8.76 -38.11
N PHE A 124 -16.02 9.64 -38.48
CA PHE A 124 -14.75 9.76 -37.76
C PHE A 124 -14.96 10.28 -36.33
N TYR A 125 -15.82 11.29 -36.16
CA TYR A 125 -16.21 11.79 -34.83
C TYR A 125 -16.80 10.69 -33.94
N ASP A 126 -17.71 9.87 -34.46
CA ASP A 126 -18.32 8.78 -33.70
C ASP A 126 -17.31 7.73 -33.26
N LYS A 127 -16.34 7.40 -34.13
CA LYS A 127 -15.23 6.50 -33.79
C LYS A 127 -14.30 7.07 -32.74
N MET A 128 -14.02 8.37 -32.76
CA MET A 128 -13.30 9.04 -31.67
C MET A 128 -14.12 9.04 -30.36
N GLY A 129 -15.45 9.11 -30.44
CA GLY A 129 -16.34 9.00 -29.30
C GLY A 129 -16.32 7.62 -28.64
N GLU A 130 -16.34 6.55 -29.44
CA GLU A 130 -16.16 5.16 -28.98
C GLU A 130 -14.77 4.97 -28.32
N LEU A 131 -13.73 5.54 -28.93
CA LEU A 131 -12.38 5.51 -28.38
C LEU A 131 -12.31 6.25 -27.03
N ARG A 132 -13.01 7.38 -26.88
CA ARG A 132 -13.02 8.12 -25.63
C ARG A 132 -13.67 7.33 -24.49
N LYS A 133 -14.78 6.63 -24.76
CA LYS A 133 -15.40 5.72 -23.77
C LYS A 133 -14.41 4.65 -23.30
N THR A 134 -13.63 4.12 -24.23
CA THR A 134 -12.56 3.15 -23.95
C THR A 134 -11.46 3.74 -23.08
N GLN A 135 -11.01 4.97 -23.35
CA GLN A 135 -10.03 5.65 -22.49
C GLN A 135 -10.55 5.87 -21.07
N VAL A 136 -11.80 6.32 -20.91
CA VAL A 136 -12.40 6.55 -19.59
C VAL A 136 -12.46 5.26 -18.76
N PHE A 137 -12.78 4.14 -19.39
CA PHE A 137 -12.74 2.83 -18.75
C PHE A 137 -11.33 2.51 -18.21
N PHE A 138 -10.30 2.57 -19.06
CA PHE A 138 -8.93 2.26 -18.64
C PHE A 138 -8.33 3.29 -17.68
N ASP A 139 -8.65 4.58 -17.82
CA ASP A 139 -8.26 5.66 -16.89
C ASP A 139 -8.69 5.33 -15.46
N SER A 140 -9.91 4.82 -15.29
CA SER A 140 -10.43 4.43 -13.98
C SER A 140 -9.61 3.31 -13.34
N LEU A 141 -9.02 2.41 -14.14
CA LEU A 141 -8.18 1.31 -13.67
C LEU A 141 -6.76 1.79 -13.36
N LEU A 142 -6.23 2.68 -14.22
CA LEU A 142 -4.90 3.23 -14.10
C LEU A 142 -4.75 4.16 -12.89
N ALA A 143 -5.84 4.77 -12.41
CA ALA A 143 -5.84 5.52 -11.16
C ALA A 143 -5.33 4.65 -9.98
N CYS A 144 -5.80 3.40 -9.89
CA CYS A 144 -5.36 2.43 -8.88
C CYS A 144 -3.92 1.94 -9.11
N TYR A 145 -3.49 1.82 -10.37
CA TYR A 145 -2.10 1.49 -10.69
C TYR A 145 -1.14 2.63 -10.31
N ASN A 146 -1.50 3.88 -10.59
CA ASN A 146 -0.65 5.03 -10.34
C ASN A 146 -0.47 5.31 -8.83
N SER A 147 -1.44 4.96 -7.98
CA SER A 147 -1.29 5.07 -6.52
C SER A 147 -0.31 4.02 -5.98
N ASP A 148 -0.41 2.77 -6.42
CA ASP A 148 0.32 1.63 -5.84
C ASP A 148 1.02 0.76 -6.91
N LYS A 149 1.93 1.35 -7.70
CA LYS A 149 2.68 0.62 -8.74
C LYS A 149 3.39 -0.62 -8.21
N GLY A 150 3.91 -0.55 -6.97
CA GLY A 150 4.60 -1.67 -6.32
C GLY A 150 3.67 -2.87 -6.11
N ASP A 151 2.48 -2.63 -5.57
CA ASP A 151 1.49 -3.68 -5.30
C ASP A 151 1.01 -4.33 -6.59
N PHE A 152 0.87 -3.55 -7.67
CA PHE A 152 0.57 -4.10 -9.00
C PHE A 152 1.61 -5.14 -9.43
N TYR A 153 2.91 -4.83 -9.33
CA TYR A 153 3.96 -5.78 -9.72
C TYR A 153 4.06 -6.99 -8.78
N LEU A 154 3.75 -6.82 -7.49
CA LEU A 154 3.63 -7.94 -6.56
C LEU A 154 2.48 -8.88 -6.95
N LEU A 155 1.29 -8.33 -7.25
CA LEU A 155 0.14 -9.09 -7.74
C LEU A 155 0.45 -9.77 -9.07
N LEU A 156 1.06 -9.05 -10.00
CA LEU A 156 1.41 -9.59 -11.31
C LEU A 156 2.35 -10.80 -11.19
N SER A 157 3.26 -10.77 -10.21
CA SER A 157 4.19 -11.88 -9.97
C SER A 157 3.51 -13.14 -9.42
N SER A 158 2.37 -13.02 -8.72
CA SER A 158 1.62 -14.20 -8.27
C SER A 158 0.90 -14.90 -9.42
N PHE A 159 0.50 -14.16 -10.46
CA PHE A 159 -0.12 -14.74 -11.66
C PHE A 159 0.89 -15.31 -12.66
N ILE A 160 1.99 -14.59 -12.91
CA ILE A 160 2.98 -14.98 -13.92
C ILE A 160 3.98 -16.00 -13.36
N THR A 161 4.35 -15.86 -12.09
CA THR A 161 5.38 -16.70 -11.44
C THR A 161 4.96 -17.18 -10.06
N PRO A 162 3.90 -17.99 -9.93
CA PRO A 162 3.38 -18.41 -8.63
C PRO A 162 4.45 -19.10 -7.76
N VAL A 163 5.28 -19.95 -8.36
CA VAL A 163 6.36 -20.65 -7.62
C VAL A 163 7.41 -19.68 -7.06
N ALA A 164 7.86 -18.70 -7.87
CA ALA A 164 8.84 -17.72 -7.41
C ALA A 164 8.22 -16.76 -6.38
N TYR A 165 6.94 -16.43 -6.55
CA TYR A 165 6.16 -15.65 -5.61
C TYR A 165 6.04 -16.35 -4.25
N GLU A 166 5.67 -17.63 -4.21
CA GLU A 166 5.60 -18.41 -2.97
C GLU A 166 6.96 -18.52 -2.28
N GLN A 167 8.03 -18.73 -3.03
CA GLN A 167 9.39 -18.72 -2.48
C GLN A 167 9.76 -17.37 -1.85
N LEU A 168 9.40 -16.26 -2.51
CA LEU A 168 9.62 -14.92 -2.00
C LEU A 168 8.79 -14.65 -0.74
N MET A 169 7.54 -15.12 -0.71
CA MET A 169 6.69 -15.05 0.48
C MET A 169 7.32 -15.82 1.66
N ALA A 170 7.76 -17.06 1.43
CA ALA A 170 8.38 -17.88 2.45
C ALA A 170 9.70 -17.30 2.98
N CYS A 171 10.54 -16.72 2.11
CA CYS A 171 11.84 -16.18 2.52
C CYS A 171 11.78 -14.76 3.11
N SER A 172 10.66 -14.06 2.92
CA SER A 172 10.48 -12.67 3.40
C SER A 172 9.67 -12.59 4.70
N ASP A 173 9.13 -13.71 5.20
CA ASP A 173 8.37 -13.72 6.44
C ASP A 173 9.27 -13.95 7.67
N PRO A 174 9.45 -12.94 8.53
CA PRO A 174 10.23 -13.09 9.75
C PRO A 174 9.53 -13.96 10.81
N PHE A 175 8.21 -14.15 10.75
CA PHE A 175 7.46 -14.98 11.71
C PHE A 175 7.63 -16.49 11.45
N ALA A 176 7.86 -16.87 10.20
CA ALA A 176 8.14 -18.25 9.81
C ALA A 176 9.58 -18.69 10.18
N ALA A 177 10.49 -17.75 10.41
CA ALA A 177 11.88 -18.01 10.74
C ALA A 177 12.05 -18.28 12.26
N GLN A 178 11.54 -19.41 12.74
CA GLN A 178 11.83 -19.87 14.10
C GLN A 178 13.19 -20.57 14.16
N GLY A 179 14.11 -20.10 15.01
CA GLY A 179 15.31 -20.84 15.41
C GLY A 179 16.68 -20.26 15.01
N ASP A 180 16.75 -19.26 14.12
CA ASP A 180 18.04 -18.80 13.59
C ASP A 180 18.54 -17.51 14.25
N GLY A 181 19.19 -17.67 15.42
CA GLY A 181 20.17 -16.72 15.95
C GLY A 181 19.66 -15.39 16.50
N THR A 182 20.62 -14.55 16.92
CA THR A 182 20.35 -13.20 17.47
C THR A 182 19.59 -12.31 16.48
N PRO A 183 18.66 -11.44 16.91
CA PRO A 183 17.82 -10.61 16.05
C PRO A 183 18.57 -9.78 14.99
N SER A 184 19.84 -9.42 15.27
CA SER A 184 20.69 -8.64 14.37
C SER A 184 21.15 -9.41 13.12
N GLY A 185 21.36 -10.73 13.22
CA GLY A 185 21.77 -11.59 12.10
C GLY A 185 20.61 -12.05 11.23
N LEU A 186 19.42 -12.21 11.84
CA LEU A 186 18.23 -12.71 11.16
C LEU A 186 17.79 -11.78 10.01
N ARG A 187 17.75 -10.46 10.25
CA ARG A 187 17.37 -9.46 9.22
C ARG A 187 18.24 -9.56 7.97
N ALA A 188 19.56 -9.58 8.18
CA ALA A 188 20.53 -9.67 7.07
C ALA A 188 20.39 -11.00 6.32
N SER A 189 20.14 -12.10 7.04
CA SER A 189 19.92 -13.42 6.45
C SER A 189 18.66 -13.47 5.57
N LEU A 190 17.54 -12.88 6.02
CA LEU A 190 16.28 -12.84 5.28
C LEU A 190 16.40 -11.96 4.03
N LEU A 191 17.01 -10.78 4.15
CA LEU A 191 17.27 -9.92 3.01
C LEU A 191 18.16 -10.60 1.97
N LYS A 192 19.22 -11.31 2.41
CA LYS A 192 20.08 -12.09 1.51
C LYS A 192 19.32 -13.21 0.82
N ARG A 193 18.46 -13.96 1.54
CA ARG A 193 17.61 -15.00 0.95
C ARG A 193 16.64 -14.42 -0.09
N MET A 194 16.05 -13.27 0.21
CA MET A 194 15.16 -12.56 -0.72
C MET A 194 15.92 -12.10 -1.98
N ASP A 195 17.12 -11.53 -1.84
CA ASP A 195 17.93 -11.13 -2.99
C ASP A 195 18.34 -12.33 -3.86
N VAL A 196 18.63 -13.49 -3.24
CA VAL A 196 18.90 -14.76 -3.96
C VAL A 196 17.65 -15.23 -4.71
N ALA A 197 16.48 -15.24 -4.06
CA ALA A 197 15.21 -15.64 -4.69
C ALA A 197 14.82 -14.71 -5.86
N LEU A 198 15.09 -13.40 -5.74
CA LEU A 198 14.91 -12.44 -6.81
C LEU A 198 15.90 -12.66 -7.98
N ALA A 199 17.11 -13.15 -7.69
CA ALA A 199 18.09 -13.48 -8.72
C ALA A 199 17.69 -14.75 -9.49
N THR A 200 17.07 -15.74 -8.84
CA THR A 200 16.64 -17.02 -9.43
C THR A 200 15.42 -16.91 -10.35
N LEU A 201 14.75 -15.76 -10.42
CA LEU A 201 13.73 -15.49 -11.44
C LEU A 201 14.29 -15.78 -12.84
N SER A 202 13.74 -16.81 -13.50
CA SER A 202 14.21 -17.32 -14.79
C SER A 202 14.08 -16.26 -15.90
N GLY A 203 14.90 -16.39 -16.93
CA GLY A 203 14.84 -15.55 -18.14
C GLY A 203 13.42 -15.41 -18.74
N PRO A 204 12.69 -16.50 -19.01
CA PRO A 204 11.36 -16.40 -19.64
C PRO A 204 10.34 -15.65 -18.77
N HIS A 205 10.34 -15.89 -17.45
CA HIS A 205 9.45 -15.19 -16.54
C HIS A 205 9.73 -13.68 -16.46
N LYS A 206 11.01 -13.29 -16.49
CA LYS A 206 11.40 -11.88 -16.55
C LYS A 206 10.94 -11.23 -17.85
N THR A 207 10.97 -11.95 -18.96
CA THR A 207 10.46 -11.47 -20.25
C THR A 207 8.95 -11.24 -20.20
N GLU A 208 8.19 -12.15 -19.61
CA GLU A 208 6.74 -12.03 -19.48
C GLU A 208 6.32 -10.87 -18.56
N LEU A 209 6.97 -10.73 -17.40
CA LEU A 209 6.80 -9.58 -16.50
C LEU A 209 7.16 -8.25 -17.20
N TYR A 210 8.23 -8.24 -17.99
CA TYR A 210 8.60 -7.06 -18.77
C TYR A 210 7.58 -6.73 -19.87
N GLN A 211 7.02 -7.72 -20.55
CA GLN A 211 5.95 -7.51 -21.53
C GLN A 211 4.70 -6.91 -20.87
N ALA A 212 4.33 -7.41 -19.70
CA ALA A 212 3.22 -6.86 -18.91
C ALA A 212 3.51 -5.43 -18.44
N ALA A 213 4.74 -5.11 -18.02
CA ALA A 213 5.15 -3.75 -17.68
C ALA A 213 5.08 -2.79 -18.88
N ARG A 214 5.49 -3.24 -20.07
CA ARG A 214 5.36 -2.45 -21.31
C ARG A 214 3.90 -2.26 -21.71
N ALA A 215 3.06 -3.28 -21.52
CA ALA A 215 1.64 -3.23 -21.84
C ALA A 215 0.90 -2.20 -20.97
N ILE A 216 1.15 -2.18 -19.66
CA ILE A 216 0.50 -1.21 -18.76
C ILE A 216 0.97 0.23 -19.00
N GLU A 217 2.27 0.45 -19.27
CA GLU A 217 2.78 1.79 -19.59
C GLU A 217 2.29 2.27 -20.98
N TRP A 218 2.16 1.37 -21.96
CA TRP A 218 1.50 1.70 -23.23
C TRP A 218 0.04 2.11 -23.01
N MET A 219 -0.70 1.37 -22.18
CA MET A 219 -2.10 1.67 -21.85
C MET A 219 -2.24 3.03 -21.18
N LYS A 220 -1.28 3.39 -20.32
CA LYS A 220 -1.20 4.72 -19.72
C LYS A 220 -1.00 5.81 -20.77
N VAL A 221 -0.05 5.65 -21.68
CA VAL A 221 0.16 6.63 -22.77
C VAL A 221 -1.05 6.71 -23.69
N PHE A 222 -1.75 5.60 -23.94
CA PHE A 222 -3.02 5.59 -24.67
C PHE A 222 -4.09 6.46 -24.01
N CYS A 223 -4.25 6.33 -22.69
CA CYS A 223 -5.18 7.14 -21.91
C CYS A 223 -4.82 8.64 -21.88
N GLU A 224 -3.53 8.97 -21.97
CA GLU A 224 -3.06 10.37 -22.03
C GLU A 224 -3.29 11.05 -23.39
N VAL A 225 -3.69 10.30 -24.43
CA VAL A 225 -4.03 10.90 -25.74
C VAL A 225 -5.27 11.80 -25.58
N PRO A 226 -5.20 13.09 -25.98
CA PRO A 226 -6.26 14.06 -25.72
C PRO A 226 -7.45 13.92 -26.69
N VAL A 227 -8.14 12.78 -26.68
CA VAL A 227 -9.30 12.52 -27.56
C VAL A 227 -10.44 13.50 -27.28
N ASP A 228 -10.61 13.95 -26.04
CA ASP A 228 -11.57 15.03 -25.71
C ASP A 228 -11.33 16.30 -26.53
N ARG A 229 -10.06 16.68 -26.74
CA ARG A 229 -9.73 17.84 -27.57
C ARG A 229 -10.06 17.60 -29.04
N ILE A 230 -9.93 16.37 -29.52
CA ILE A 230 -10.37 15.99 -30.86
C ILE A 230 -11.87 16.22 -30.98
N LEU A 231 -12.66 15.66 -30.06
CA LEU A 231 -14.12 15.74 -30.08
C LEU A 231 -14.62 17.20 -29.94
N LEU A 232 -14.02 18.00 -29.07
CA LEU A 232 -14.39 19.40 -28.86
C LEU A 232 -14.12 20.31 -30.06
N ARG A 233 -13.24 19.91 -30.98
CA ARG A 233 -12.90 20.68 -32.20
C ARG A 233 -13.86 20.42 -33.37
N PHE A 234 -14.79 19.48 -33.24
CA PHE A 234 -15.83 19.27 -34.23
C PHE A 234 -16.97 20.29 -34.06
N THR A 235 -17.36 20.91 -35.15
CA THR A 235 -18.59 21.70 -35.21
C THR A 235 -19.75 20.76 -35.46
N VAL A 236 -20.60 20.57 -34.46
CA VAL A 236 -21.83 19.75 -34.57
C VAL A 236 -22.95 20.64 -35.09
N ILE A 237 -23.26 20.51 -36.37
CA ILE A 237 -24.28 21.32 -37.07
C ILE A 237 -25.68 20.71 -36.83
N SER A 238 -25.76 19.37 -36.73
CA SER A 238 -26.98 18.63 -36.38
C SER A 238 -26.61 17.27 -35.78
N PRO A 239 -27.56 16.51 -35.19
CA PRO A 239 -27.29 15.16 -34.68
C PRO A 239 -26.68 14.22 -35.73
N ALA A 240 -26.99 14.45 -37.02
CA ALA A 240 -26.50 13.67 -38.15
C ALA A 240 -25.25 14.27 -38.84
N SER A 241 -24.78 15.46 -38.44
CA SER A 241 -23.68 16.15 -39.10
C SER A 241 -22.73 16.81 -38.10
N ALA A 242 -21.49 16.31 -38.08
CA ALA A 242 -20.37 16.90 -37.37
C ALA A 242 -19.17 16.96 -38.33
N VAL A 243 -18.49 18.10 -38.36
CA VAL A 243 -17.39 18.36 -39.30
C VAL A 243 -16.24 19.06 -38.59
N CYS A 244 -14.99 18.70 -38.91
CA CYS A 244 -13.81 19.37 -38.37
C CYS A 244 -12.75 19.59 -39.47
N PRO A 245 -12.21 20.81 -39.66
CA PRO A 245 -11.10 21.03 -40.57
C PRO A 245 -9.86 20.20 -40.19
N ILE A 246 -9.26 19.54 -41.18
CA ILE A 246 -8.18 18.57 -40.97
C ILE A 246 -6.94 19.20 -40.30
N THR A 247 -6.61 20.45 -40.66
CA THR A 247 -5.42 21.14 -40.16
C THR A 247 -5.45 21.41 -38.65
N ILE A 248 -6.65 21.47 -38.07
CA ILE A 248 -6.80 21.79 -36.65
C ILE A 248 -6.43 20.56 -35.80
N LEU A 249 -6.63 19.32 -36.26
CA LEU A 249 -6.42 18.12 -35.44
C LEU A 249 -4.99 17.55 -35.49
N GLN A 250 -4.07 18.18 -36.21
CA GLN A 250 -2.76 17.60 -36.51
C GLN A 250 -2.02 17.11 -35.25
N SER A 251 -1.88 17.96 -34.23
CA SER A 251 -1.10 17.62 -33.05
C SER A 251 -1.68 16.46 -32.22
N GLU A 252 -3.01 16.35 -32.19
CA GLU A 252 -3.71 15.29 -31.48
C GLU A 252 -3.67 13.97 -32.26
N LEU A 253 -3.79 14.03 -33.59
CA LEU A 253 -3.67 12.87 -34.46
C LEU A 253 -2.25 12.32 -34.48
N GLU A 254 -1.21 13.16 -34.41
CA GLU A 254 0.18 12.73 -34.29
C GLU A 254 0.39 11.85 -33.04
N LYS A 255 -0.19 12.26 -31.90
CA LYS A 255 -0.13 11.48 -30.65
C LYS A 255 -0.89 10.17 -30.77
N LEU A 256 -2.11 10.21 -31.30
CA LEU A 256 -2.93 9.02 -31.51
C LEU A 256 -2.24 8.02 -32.45
N ALA A 257 -1.63 8.51 -33.54
CA ALA A 257 -0.88 7.71 -34.49
C ALA A 257 0.30 6.99 -33.83
N CYS A 258 1.06 7.67 -32.96
CA CYS A 258 2.18 7.03 -32.24
C CYS A 258 1.70 5.87 -31.35
N VAL A 259 0.56 6.04 -30.65
CA VAL A 259 0.01 5.00 -29.78
C VAL A 259 -0.52 3.80 -30.53
N ILE A 260 -1.27 4.03 -31.62
CA ILE A 260 -1.82 2.95 -32.44
C ILE A 260 -0.70 2.18 -33.14
N HIS A 261 0.31 2.89 -33.66
CA HIS A 261 1.44 2.28 -34.34
C HIS A 261 2.22 1.33 -33.43
N ASP A 262 2.48 1.74 -32.18
CA ASP A 262 3.20 0.94 -31.19
C ASP A 262 2.27 0.10 -30.29
N SER A 263 1.10 -0.28 -30.80
CA SER A 263 0.12 -1.08 -30.05
C SER A 263 0.74 -2.34 -29.46
N LYS A 264 0.51 -2.55 -28.15
CA LYS A 264 1.00 -3.71 -27.41
C LYS A 264 -0.13 -4.69 -27.15
N HIS A 265 0.20 -5.98 -27.18
CA HIS A 265 -0.66 -7.00 -26.63
C HIS A 265 -0.79 -6.79 -25.11
N ILE A 266 -2.02 -6.80 -24.59
CA ILE A 266 -2.28 -6.70 -23.14
C ILE A 266 -2.40 -8.11 -22.57
N PRO A 267 -1.44 -8.59 -21.76
CA PRO A 267 -1.54 -9.93 -21.17
C PRO A 267 -2.71 -10.06 -20.20
N ASP A 268 -3.30 -11.26 -20.11
CA ASP A 268 -4.37 -11.59 -19.16
C ASP A 268 -4.03 -11.18 -17.72
N ALA A 269 -2.79 -11.45 -17.31
CA ALA A 269 -2.28 -11.15 -15.98
C ALA A 269 -2.35 -9.64 -15.63
N VAL A 270 -2.24 -8.76 -16.63
CA VAL A 270 -2.39 -7.30 -16.44
C VAL A 270 -3.84 -6.96 -16.13
N LEU A 271 -4.79 -7.53 -16.88
CA LEU A 271 -6.23 -7.30 -16.65
C LEU A 271 -6.68 -7.89 -15.30
N GLN A 272 -6.19 -9.07 -14.95
CA GLN A 272 -6.40 -9.68 -13.64
C GLN A 272 -5.86 -8.80 -12.50
N GLY A 273 -4.63 -8.31 -12.62
CA GLY A 273 -4.03 -7.39 -11.65
C GLY A 273 -4.82 -6.09 -11.48
N LEU A 274 -5.26 -5.48 -12.58
CA LEU A 274 -6.07 -4.26 -12.55
C LEU A 274 -7.45 -4.49 -11.92
N PHE A 275 -8.09 -5.62 -12.21
CA PHE A 275 -9.36 -5.99 -11.59
C PHE A 275 -9.23 -6.09 -10.08
N VAL A 276 -8.22 -6.83 -9.59
CA VAL A 276 -7.98 -7.01 -8.16
C VAL A 276 -7.68 -5.69 -7.46
N LEU A 277 -6.88 -4.81 -8.08
CA LEU A 277 -6.59 -3.49 -7.55
C LEU A 277 -7.81 -2.56 -7.51
N LYS A 278 -8.75 -2.68 -8.46
CA LYS A 278 -10.00 -1.92 -8.47
C LYS A 278 -10.96 -2.44 -7.39
N SER A 279 -11.04 -3.75 -7.24
CA SER A 279 -11.99 -4.44 -6.36
C SER A 279 -11.52 -4.55 -4.91
N LYS A 280 -10.42 -3.86 -4.52
CA LYS A 280 -9.80 -3.86 -3.18
C LYS A 280 -10.82 -3.76 -2.03
N THR A 281 -11.82 -2.89 -2.17
CA THR A 281 -12.82 -2.62 -1.15
C THR A 281 -14.06 -3.51 -1.21
N SER A 282 -14.41 -4.03 -2.39
CA SER A 282 -15.62 -4.85 -2.61
C SER A 282 -15.39 -6.34 -2.42
N LEU A 283 -14.15 -6.83 -2.56
CA LEU A 283 -13.80 -8.24 -2.39
C LEU A 283 -13.97 -8.74 -0.94
N HIS A 284 -14.04 -7.85 0.04
CA HIS A 284 -14.26 -8.19 1.45
C HIS A 284 -15.75 -8.32 1.83
N ASP A 285 -16.67 -7.97 0.93
CA ASP A 285 -18.11 -8.06 1.20
C ASP A 285 -18.64 -9.42 0.73
N ALA A 286 -18.95 -10.29 1.69
CA ALA A 286 -19.49 -11.64 1.44
C ALA A 286 -20.85 -11.64 0.71
N GLN A 287 -21.51 -10.48 0.60
CA GLN A 287 -22.76 -10.32 -0.14
C GLN A 287 -22.58 -10.08 -1.64
N VAL A 288 -21.34 -9.83 -2.10
CA VAL A 288 -21.04 -9.50 -3.50
C VAL A 288 -20.68 -10.76 -4.27
N ASP A 289 -21.43 -11.06 -5.33
CA ASP A 289 -21.07 -12.11 -6.30
C ASP A 289 -19.86 -11.66 -7.13
N ASN A 290 -18.67 -11.98 -6.61
CA ASN A 290 -17.40 -11.61 -7.21
C ASN A 290 -17.22 -12.19 -8.62
N ALA A 291 -17.79 -13.38 -8.89
CA ALA A 291 -17.69 -14.03 -10.19
C ALA A 291 -18.49 -13.28 -11.27
N ALA A 292 -19.69 -12.80 -10.94
CA ALA A 292 -20.47 -11.96 -11.83
C ALA A 292 -19.78 -10.61 -12.12
N HIS A 293 -19.18 -9.98 -11.11
CA HIS A 293 -18.45 -8.71 -11.27
C HIS A 293 -17.19 -8.88 -12.14
N ALA A 294 -16.46 -9.97 -11.94
CA ALA A 294 -15.33 -10.36 -12.78
C ALA A 294 -15.75 -10.56 -14.24
N ALA A 295 -16.82 -11.33 -14.50
CA ALA A 295 -17.31 -11.58 -15.86
C ALA A 295 -17.77 -10.28 -16.56
N ALA A 296 -18.44 -9.39 -15.83
CA ALA A 296 -18.83 -8.07 -16.34
C ALA A 296 -17.60 -7.22 -16.70
N PHE A 297 -16.61 -7.15 -15.81
CA PHE A 297 -15.37 -6.43 -16.04
C PHE A 297 -14.63 -6.94 -17.30
N LEU A 298 -14.54 -8.24 -17.48
CA LEU A 298 -13.89 -8.82 -18.66
C LEU A 298 -14.63 -8.54 -19.96
N LYS A 299 -15.97 -8.57 -19.93
CA LYS A 299 -16.78 -8.23 -21.09
C LYS A 299 -16.53 -6.77 -21.51
N GLU A 300 -16.44 -5.87 -20.54
CA GLU A 300 -16.09 -4.47 -20.80
C GLU A 300 -14.65 -4.31 -21.30
N ALA A 301 -13.67 -4.95 -20.66
CA ALA A 301 -12.27 -4.88 -21.06
C ALA A 301 -12.02 -5.45 -22.47
N SER A 302 -12.63 -6.60 -22.80
CA SER A 302 -12.53 -7.19 -24.13
C SER A 302 -13.21 -6.33 -25.19
N ALA A 303 -14.41 -5.79 -24.92
CA ALA A 303 -15.07 -4.86 -25.84
C ALA A 303 -14.22 -3.60 -26.08
N ALA A 304 -13.60 -3.06 -25.04
CA ALA A 304 -12.68 -1.93 -25.13
C ALA A 304 -11.43 -2.24 -25.98
N LEU A 305 -10.81 -3.40 -25.80
CA LEU A 305 -9.66 -3.83 -26.62
C LEU A 305 -10.05 -4.05 -28.08
N VAL A 306 -11.24 -4.59 -28.35
CA VAL A 306 -11.78 -4.72 -29.71
C VAL A 306 -11.94 -3.35 -30.38
N VAL A 307 -12.46 -2.34 -29.67
CA VAL A 307 -12.56 -0.97 -30.22
C VAL A 307 -11.20 -0.43 -30.65
N ILE A 308 -10.15 -0.63 -29.85
CA ILE A 308 -8.79 -0.18 -30.19
C ILE A 308 -8.27 -0.93 -31.43
N LYS A 309 -8.46 -2.26 -31.46
CA LYS A 309 -8.05 -3.10 -32.59
C LYS A 309 -8.78 -2.72 -33.89
N ASP A 310 -10.09 -2.54 -33.82
CA ASP A 310 -10.92 -2.13 -34.95
C ASP A 310 -10.50 -0.76 -35.48
N LEU A 311 -10.22 0.20 -34.59
CA LEU A 311 -9.71 1.51 -34.99
C LEU A 311 -8.37 1.38 -35.74
N SER A 312 -7.44 0.56 -35.23
CA SER A 312 -6.12 0.35 -35.83
C SER A 312 -6.17 -0.26 -37.23
N HIS A 313 -7.20 -1.07 -37.51
CA HIS A 313 -7.36 -1.74 -38.81
C HIS A 313 -8.26 -0.99 -39.78
N SER A 314 -9.23 -0.22 -39.29
CA SER A 314 -10.24 0.45 -40.12
C SER A 314 -9.86 1.88 -40.53
N ILE A 315 -9.05 2.58 -39.72
CA ILE A 315 -8.74 3.99 -39.95
C ILE A 315 -7.22 4.19 -40.14
N PRO A 316 -6.77 4.75 -41.28
CA PRO A 316 -5.35 4.98 -41.55
C PRO A 316 -4.88 6.28 -40.89
N ILE A 317 -4.78 6.28 -39.55
CA ILE A 317 -4.46 7.49 -38.76
C ILE A 317 -3.09 8.08 -39.15
N GLU A 318 -2.10 7.26 -39.48
CA GLU A 318 -0.79 7.72 -39.97
C GLU A 318 -0.89 8.55 -41.26
N ASP A 319 -1.72 8.09 -42.20
CA ASP A 319 -1.91 8.76 -43.49
C ASP A 319 -2.73 10.05 -43.32
N PHE A 320 -3.67 10.07 -42.36
CA PHE A 320 -4.36 11.30 -41.96
C PHE A 320 -3.39 12.34 -41.40
N VAL A 321 -2.42 11.94 -40.58
CA VAL A 321 -1.39 12.84 -40.05
C VAL A 321 -0.51 13.39 -41.17
N ARG A 322 -0.01 12.53 -42.06
CA ARG A 322 0.81 12.93 -43.21
C ARG A 322 0.08 13.92 -44.11
N PHE A 323 -1.19 13.66 -44.38
CA PHE A 323 -2.03 14.52 -45.21
C PHE A 323 -2.36 15.85 -44.51
N ALA A 324 -2.73 15.81 -43.23
CA ALA A 324 -3.06 16.99 -42.42
C ALA A 324 -1.89 17.96 -42.28
N GLY A 325 -0.72 17.42 -41.91
CA GLY A 325 0.51 18.17 -41.71
C GLY A 325 1.27 18.49 -42.99
N ARG A 326 0.77 18.03 -44.16
CA ARG A 326 1.45 18.12 -45.46
C ARG A 326 2.90 17.65 -45.40
N ASN A 327 3.15 16.59 -44.64
CA ASN A 327 4.48 16.02 -44.44
C ASN A 327 4.41 14.52 -44.70
N ILE A 328 4.71 14.11 -45.93
CA ILE A 328 4.67 12.71 -46.35
C ILE A 328 5.73 11.86 -45.63
N ARG A 329 6.83 12.48 -45.16
CA ARG A 329 7.94 11.81 -44.47
C ARG A 329 7.69 11.61 -42.98
N TRP A 330 6.58 12.11 -42.45
CA TRP A 330 6.26 11.94 -41.04
C TRP A 330 6.12 10.45 -40.69
N GLN A 331 6.74 10.07 -39.58
CA GLN A 331 6.70 8.72 -39.03
C GLN A 331 6.35 8.77 -37.53
N PRO A 332 5.54 7.81 -37.05
CA PRO A 332 5.23 7.70 -35.63
C PRO A 332 6.48 7.39 -34.82
N ARG A 333 6.55 7.93 -33.61
CA ARG A 333 7.62 7.64 -32.65
C ARG A 333 7.24 6.42 -31.81
N ALA A 334 8.23 5.57 -31.53
CA ALA A 334 8.04 4.45 -30.60
C ALA A 334 7.79 4.96 -29.18
N ILE A 335 6.97 4.25 -28.41
CA ILE A 335 6.67 4.61 -27.03
C ILE A 335 7.71 3.96 -26.12
N ALA A 336 8.41 4.80 -25.36
CA ALA A 336 9.30 4.37 -24.30
C ALA A 336 8.51 4.15 -23.00
N GLY A 337 8.92 3.17 -22.19
CA GLY A 337 8.27 2.88 -20.91
C GLY A 337 8.39 1.42 -20.49
N GLY A 338 8.33 1.20 -19.17
CA GLY A 338 8.39 -0.13 -18.57
C GLY A 338 9.80 -0.66 -18.33
N GLU A 339 10.85 0.13 -18.52
CA GLU A 339 12.25 -0.29 -18.29
C GLU A 339 12.56 -0.46 -16.79
N ASP A 340 12.01 0.41 -15.95
CA ASP A 340 12.23 0.43 -14.50
C ASP A 340 11.36 -0.56 -13.71
N TRP A 341 10.61 -1.42 -14.39
CA TRP A 341 9.65 -2.35 -13.76
C TRP A 341 10.31 -3.19 -12.66
N PHE A 342 11.54 -3.67 -12.90
CA PHE A 342 12.24 -4.54 -11.96
C PHE A 342 12.71 -3.77 -10.72
N VAL A 343 13.00 -2.47 -10.85
CA VAL A 343 13.33 -1.59 -9.72
C VAL A 343 12.08 -1.41 -8.86
N HIS A 344 10.93 -1.11 -9.46
CA HIS A 344 9.66 -1.01 -8.74
C HIS A 344 9.29 -2.32 -8.04
N PHE A 345 9.45 -3.46 -8.72
CA PHE A 345 9.21 -4.78 -8.17
C PHE A 345 10.09 -5.09 -6.94
N LYS A 346 11.41 -4.85 -7.04
CA LYS A 346 12.34 -5.02 -5.91
C LYS A 346 12.00 -4.12 -4.73
N ASN A 347 11.68 -2.86 -5.01
CA ASN A 347 11.34 -1.90 -3.97
C ASN A 347 10.03 -2.26 -3.25
N ALA A 348 9.05 -2.82 -3.97
CA ALA A 348 7.81 -3.31 -3.39
C ALA A 348 8.06 -4.46 -2.40
N TRP A 349 8.86 -5.46 -2.79
CA TRP A 349 9.26 -6.55 -1.89
C TRP A 349 10.01 -6.06 -0.65
N LYS A 350 10.94 -5.11 -0.82
CA LYS A 350 11.66 -4.50 0.30
C LYS A 350 10.74 -3.72 1.23
N LYS A 351 9.78 -2.96 0.69
CA LYS A 351 8.78 -2.22 1.46
C LYS A 351 7.95 -3.19 2.31
N ARG A 352 7.38 -4.22 1.68
CA ARG A 352 6.63 -5.27 2.37
C ARG A 352 7.44 -5.96 3.46
N PHE A 353 8.70 -6.33 3.17
CA PHE A 353 9.60 -6.93 4.16
C PHE A 353 9.83 -6.01 5.36
N ASN A 354 10.04 -4.71 5.12
CA ASN A 354 10.27 -3.75 6.21
C ASN A 354 9.04 -3.58 7.09
N GLU A 355 7.84 -3.54 6.51
CA GLU A 355 6.57 -3.50 7.25
C GLU A 355 6.42 -4.75 8.14
N LYS A 356 6.60 -5.95 7.57
CA LYS A 356 6.56 -7.21 8.32
C LYS A 356 7.65 -7.31 9.39
N TRP A 357 8.85 -6.84 9.09
CA TRP A 357 9.97 -6.80 10.03
C TRP A 357 9.69 -5.87 11.21
N ALA A 358 9.07 -4.71 10.96
CA ALA A 358 8.70 -3.80 12.04
C ALA A 358 7.70 -4.46 13.00
N LEU A 359 6.67 -5.12 12.46
CA LEU A 359 5.69 -5.87 13.25
C LEU A 359 6.35 -6.98 14.07
N TRP A 360 7.19 -7.79 13.43
CA TRP A 360 7.93 -8.87 14.11
C TRP A 360 8.88 -8.34 15.18
N SER A 361 9.64 -7.29 14.87
CA SER A 361 10.57 -6.68 15.81
C SER A 361 9.86 -6.15 17.04
N THR A 362 8.66 -5.59 16.89
CA THR A 362 7.84 -5.14 18.02
C THR A 362 7.31 -6.31 18.83
N ALA A 363 6.80 -7.34 18.17
CA ALA A 363 6.35 -8.56 18.85
C ALA A 363 7.49 -9.21 19.66
N GLN A 364 8.69 -9.29 19.10
CA GLN A 364 9.86 -9.85 19.77
C GLN A 364 10.32 -8.99 20.96
N LYS A 365 10.38 -7.67 20.80
CA LYS A 365 10.69 -6.75 21.91
C LYS A 365 9.68 -6.90 23.05
N ARG A 366 8.39 -7.03 22.72
CA ARG A 366 7.31 -7.24 23.70
C ARG A 366 7.50 -8.56 24.46
N LEU A 367 7.90 -9.64 23.78
CA LEU A 367 8.18 -10.93 24.44
C LEU A 367 9.38 -10.85 25.39
N VAL A 368 10.50 -10.29 24.93
CA VAL A 368 11.71 -10.10 25.76
C VAL A 368 11.39 -9.24 26.98
N LEU A 369 10.64 -8.15 26.80
CA LEU A 369 10.27 -7.27 27.90
C LEU A 369 9.31 -7.95 28.89
N LYS A 370 8.40 -8.79 28.40
CA LYS A 370 7.54 -9.62 29.24
C LYS A 370 8.37 -10.57 30.12
N GLU A 371 9.37 -11.24 29.55
CA GLU A 371 10.27 -12.13 30.30
C GLU A 371 11.07 -11.35 31.36
N GLN A 372 11.57 -10.16 31.04
CA GLN A 372 12.25 -9.29 32.00
C GLN A 372 11.33 -8.86 33.16
N MET A 373 10.08 -8.48 32.85
CA MET A 373 9.08 -8.13 33.84
C MET A 373 8.73 -9.31 34.77
N LEU A 374 8.57 -10.51 34.21
CA LEU A 374 8.33 -11.74 34.97
C LEU A 374 9.51 -12.09 35.88
N SER A 375 10.73 -11.99 35.35
CA SER A 375 11.96 -12.18 36.13
C SER A 375 12.07 -11.17 37.28
N LEU A 376 11.68 -9.92 37.07
CA LEU A 376 11.70 -8.89 38.13
C LEU A 376 10.71 -9.20 39.26
N LEU A 377 9.53 -9.73 38.92
CA LEU A 377 8.51 -10.12 39.89
C LEU A 377 8.82 -11.46 40.58
N GLY A 378 9.75 -12.25 40.04
CA GLY A 378 10.03 -13.61 40.49
C GLY A 378 8.87 -14.58 40.21
N ARG A 379 8.16 -14.40 39.08
CA ARG A 379 7.01 -15.23 38.68
C ARG A 379 7.25 -15.86 37.30
N GLU A 380 6.72 -17.06 37.08
CA GLU A 380 6.74 -17.70 35.75
C GLU A 380 5.66 -17.14 34.81
N GLN A 381 4.56 -16.64 35.37
CA GLN A 381 3.44 -16.07 34.62
C GLN A 381 2.77 -14.93 35.39
N PHE A 382 2.13 -14.02 34.65
CA PHE A 382 1.33 -12.94 35.25
C PHE A 382 -0.02 -13.47 35.75
N SER A 383 -0.52 -12.90 36.84
CA SER A 383 -1.95 -12.92 37.14
C SER A 383 -2.67 -12.03 36.12
N GLU A 384 -3.34 -12.64 35.15
CA GLU A 384 -4.10 -11.89 34.13
C GLU A 384 -5.27 -11.11 34.76
N LEU A 385 -5.92 -10.25 33.97
CA LEU A 385 -7.12 -9.54 34.41
C LEU A 385 -8.26 -10.54 34.65
N THR A 386 -8.98 -10.36 35.74
CA THR A 386 -10.08 -11.28 36.12
C THR A 386 -11.23 -11.22 35.12
N HIS A 387 -11.47 -10.05 34.54
CA HIS A 387 -12.55 -9.82 33.59
C HIS A 387 -12.03 -9.05 32.37
N ARG A 388 -12.30 -9.58 31.17
CA ARG A 388 -12.03 -8.95 29.88
C ARG A 388 -13.34 -8.78 29.10
N PRO A 389 -14.18 -7.79 29.47
CA PRO A 389 -15.51 -7.66 28.89
C PRO A 389 -15.50 -7.36 27.38
N TRP A 390 -14.37 -6.94 26.82
CA TRP A 390 -14.16 -6.66 25.40
C TRP A 390 -13.87 -7.90 24.54
N GLU A 391 -13.65 -9.08 25.13
CA GLU A 391 -13.49 -10.31 24.35
C GLU A 391 -14.84 -10.80 23.79
N GLY A 392 -14.82 -11.55 22.68
CA GLY A 392 -16.02 -12.23 22.15
C GLY A 392 -17.00 -11.33 21.37
N PHE A 393 -16.57 -10.17 20.91
CA PHE A 393 -17.31 -9.38 19.90
C PHE A 393 -16.95 -9.82 18.47
N TRP A 394 -17.80 -9.47 17.51
CA TRP A 394 -17.58 -9.77 16.07
C TRP A 394 -16.39 -9.00 15.48
N TYR A 395 -15.92 -7.97 16.17
CA TYR A 395 -14.73 -7.22 15.80
C TYR A 395 -13.76 -7.19 16.98
N GLN A 396 -12.47 -7.11 16.69
CA GLN A 396 -11.44 -7.21 17.70
C GLN A 396 -11.26 -5.89 18.44
N LEU A 397 -11.57 -5.91 19.72
CA LEU A 397 -11.28 -4.83 20.65
C LEU A 397 -9.96 -5.11 21.35
N VAL A 398 -9.06 -4.13 21.34
CA VAL A 398 -7.72 -4.26 21.95
C VAL A 398 -7.57 -3.24 23.07
N PHE A 399 -7.42 -3.74 24.30
CA PHE A 399 -6.97 -2.93 25.43
C PHE A 399 -5.46 -2.68 25.28
N ARG A 400 -5.07 -1.48 24.85
CA ARG A 400 -3.68 -1.20 24.42
C ARG A 400 -2.71 -1.25 25.59
N ARG A 401 -3.14 -0.75 26.76
CA ARG A 401 -2.33 -0.68 27.99
C ARG A 401 -2.33 -1.97 28.82
N GLU A 402 -2.85 -3.07 28.28
CA GLU A 402 -3.06 -4.28 29.05
C GLU A 402 -1.79 -4.83 29.69
N MET A 403 -0.66 -4.86 28.96
CA MET A 403 0.55 -5.51 29.47
C MET A 403 1.21 -4.65 30.56
N SER A 404 1.30 -3.33 30.33
CA SER A 404 1.76 -2.38 31.35
C SER A 404 0.89 -2.43 32.61
N PHE A 405 -0.43 -2.48 32.46
CA PHE A 405 -1.36 -2.53 33.57
C PHE A 405 -1.30 -3.87 34.33
N VAL A 406 -1.22 -5.00 33.63
CA VAL A 406 -1.09 -6.33 34.25
C VAL A 406 0.23 -6.43 35.03
N PHE A 407 1.33 -5.89 34.49
CA PHE A 407 2.59 -5.80 35.24
C PHE A 407 2.43 -4.96 36.50
N LEU A 408 1.79 -3.78 36.40
CA LEU A 408 1.51 -2.91 37.54
C LEU A 408 0.69 -3.63 38.63
N LYS A 409 -0.39 -4.33 38.24
CA LYS A 409 -1.20 -5.16 39.13
C LYS A 409 -0.34 -6.17 39.89
N ASN A 410 0.43 -6.97 39.16
CA ASN A 410 1.28 -8.01 39.76
C ASN A 410 2.35 -7.43 40.69
N LEU A 411 2.87 -6.23 40.37
CA LEU A 411 3.83 -5.52 41.20
C LEU A 411 3.22 -5.14 42.56
N PHE A 412 2.00 -4.59 42.57
CA PHE A 412 1.33 -4.14 43.81
C PHE A 412 0.62 -5.25 44.58
N GLU A 413 0.39 -6.42 43.98
CA GLU A 413 -0.14 -7.60 44.68
C GLU A 413 0.84 -8.21 45.68
N ASP A 414 2.15 -8.14 45.42
CA ASP A 414 3.17 -8.83 46.23
C ASP A 414 4.48 -8.04 46.31
N ALA A 415 5.15 -7.79 45.18
CA ALA A 415 6.51 -7.31 45.17
C ALA A 415 6.69 -5.93 45.83
N TYR A 416 5.72 -5.02 45.69
CA TYR A 416 5.73 -3.71 46.35
C TYR A 416 5.74 -3.85 47.87
N ALA A 417 4.81 -4.61 48.44
CA ALA A 417 4.70 -4.80 49.88
C ALA A 417 5.93 -5.51 50.47
N ARG A 418 6.53 -6.43 49.70
CA ARG A 418 7.71 -7.19 50.12
C ARG A 418 9.01 -6.39 50.06
N VAL A 419 9.25 -5.67 48.97
CA VAL A 419 10.58 -5.10 48.66
C VAL A 419 10.61 -3.58 48.82
N VAL A 420 9.55 -2.88 48.42
CA VAL A 420 9.56 -1.42 48.26
C VAL A 420 8.98 -0.70 49.47
N SER A 421 7.79 -1.09 49.93
CA SER A 421 7.09 -0.42 51.05
C SER A 421 7.88 -0.41 52.38
N PRO A 422 8.55 -1.50 52.82
CA PRO A 422 9.19 -1.55 54.14
C PRO A 422 10.28 -0.48 54.38
N PRO A 423 11.30 -0.30 53.50
CA PRO A 423 12.28 0.76 53.70
C PRO A 423 11.66 2.16 53.56
N LEU A 424 10.64 2.33 52.72
CA LEU A 424 10.00 3.63 52.54
C LEU A 424 9.26 4.10 53.79
N ASN A 425 8.53 3.19 54.45
CA ASN A 425 7.79 3.48 55.68
C ASN A 425 8.73 3.83 56.84
N VAL A 426 9.92 3.22 56.90
CA VAL A 426 10.93 3.57 57.91
C VAL A 426 11.52 4.94 57.69
N ILE A 427 11.80 5.31 56.43
CA ILE A 427 12.21 6.68 56.12
C ILE A 427 11.11 7.69 56.48
N LEU A 428 9.84 7.34 56.25
CA LEU A 428 8.71 8.20 56.60
C LEU A 428 8.58 8.40 58.12
N ALA A 429 8.84 7.36 58.91
CA ALA A 429 8.70 7.37 60.36
C ALA A 429 9.90 8.01 61.09
N GLU A 430 11.12 7.68 60.66
CA GLU A 430 12.35 8.04 61.36
C GLU A 430 13.20 9.09 60.61
N GLY A 431 12.94 9.35 59.32
CA GLY A 431 13.79 10.19 58.49
C GLY A 431 13.73 11.68 58.84
N SER A 432 14.89 12.30 59.05
CA SER A 432 15.02 13.74 59.25
C SER A 432 15.47 14.41 57.95
N PHE A 433 14.50 15.00 57.24
CA PHE A 433 14.72 15.70 55.98
C PHE A 433 15.29 17.10 56.20
N TYR A 434 16.30 17.46 55.40
CA TYR A 434 16.92 18.78 55.47
C TYR A 434 15.98 19.91 55.00
N ARG A 435 15.20 19.66 53.93
CA ARG A 435 14.19 20.59 53.42
C ARG A 435 12.79 20.07 53.67
N ARG A 436 11.88 20.96 54.09
CA ARG A 436 10.47 20.62 54.32
C ARG A 436 9.75 20.20 53.03
N ASP A 437 10.10 20.81 51.90
CA ASP A 437 9.52 20.49 50.60
C ASP A 437 9.82 19.04 50.18
N GLU A 438 11.03 18.54 50.49
CA GLU A 438 11.44 17.16 50.19
C GLU A 438 10.65 16.15 51.03
N LEU A 439 10.35 16.47 52.29
CA LEU A 439 9.48 15.64 53.13
C LEU A 439 8.05 15.59 52.58
N ILE A 440 7.50 16.72 52.12
CA ILE A 440 6.15 16.78 51.55
C ILE A 440 6.10 15.93 50.27
N GLU A 441 7.03 16.16 49.34
CA GLU A 441 7.10 15.43 48.07
C GLU A 441 7.31 13.92 48.28
N TYR A 442 8.14 13.54 49.26
CA TYR A 442 8.33 12.14 49.64
C TYR A 442 7.05 11.52 50.20
N THR A 443 6.38 12.21 51.11
CA THR A 443 5.13 11.76 51.74
C THR A 443 4.03 11.58 50.69
N ASP A 444 3.91 12.53 49.77
CA ASP A 444 2.94 12.47 48.67
C ASP A 444 3.23 11.29 47.74
N ALA A 445 4.49 11.06 47.36
CA ALA A 445 4.87 9.92 46.52
C ALA A 445 4.57 8.57 47.20
N VAL A 446 4.91 8.42 48.49
CA VAL A 446 4.59 7.19 49.25
C VAL A 446 3.08 6.99 49.35
N ASN A 447 2.31 8.04 49.65
CA ASN A 447 0.85 7.96 49.72
C ASN A 447 0.21 7.53 48.39
N VAL A 448 0.72 8.01 47.26
CA VAL A 448 0.26 7.60 45.93
C VAL A 448 0.46 6.10 45.73
N LEU A 449 1.63 5.56 46.12
CA LEU A 449 1.95 4.14 45.95
C LEU A 449 1.14 3.25 46.90
N GLU A 450 0.99 3.64 48.18
CA GLU A 450 0.19 2.89 49.16
C GLU A 450 -1.29 2.78 48.73
N GLN A 451 -1.83 3.82 48.09
CA GLN A 451 -3.20 3.80 47.55
C GLN A 451 -3.34 3.05 46.22
N MET A 452 -2.23 2.80 45.51
CA MET A 452 -2.26 2.26 44.14
C MET A 452 -2.89 0.86 44.08
N GLY A 453 -2.60 0.00 45.05
CA GLY A 453 -3.21 -1.34 45.12
C GLY A 453 -4.74 -1.30 45.22
N ALA A 454 -5.31 -0.32 45.94
CA ALA A 454 -6.75 -0.13 46.01
C ALA A 454 -7.34 0.42 44.70
N LYS A 455 -6.63 1.34 44.03
CA LYS A 455 -7.03 1.88 42.72
C LYS A 455 -7.05 0.79 41.64
N ILE A 456 -6.05 -0.10 41.61
CA ILE A 456 -6.01 -1.25 40.70
C ILE A 456 -7.21 -2.18 40.94
N ARG A 457 -7.52 -2.52 42.21
CA ARG A 457 -8.69 -3.35 42.52
C ARG A 457 -10.00 -2.70 42.08
N ASN A 458 -10.15 -1.39 42.26
CA ASN A 458 -11.33 -0.66 41.79
C ASN A 458 -11.46 -0.72 40.27
N PHE A 459 -10.35 -0.58 39.53
CA PHE A 459 -10.32 -0.74 38.08
C PHE A 459 -10.84 -2.12 37.65
N GLU A 460 -10.41 -3.21 38.30
CA GLU A 460 -10.93 -4.56 38.00
C GLU A 460 -12.40 -4.74 38.38
N VAL A 461 -12.87 -4.15 39.49
CA VAL A 461 -14.29 -4.17 39.87
C VAL A 461 -15.15 -3.48 38.80
N ARG A 462 -14.69 -2.37 38.23
CA ARG A 462 -15.39 -1.67 37.15
C ARG A 462 -15.46 -2.47 35.85
N LEU A 463 -14.46 -3.32 35.59
CA LEU A 463 -14.46 -4.28 34.48
C LEU A 463 -15.35 -5.49 34.70
N SER A 464 -15.73 -5.78 35.95
CA SER A 464 -16.57 -6.94 36.26
C SER A 464 -17.96 -6.87 35.60
N PRO A 465 -18.67 -8.00 35.43
CA PRO A 465 -20.01 -8.02 34.82
C PRO A 465 -21.03 -7.11 35.49
N VAL A 466 -20.83 -6.81 36.78
CA VAL A 466 -21.67 -5.91 37.59
C VAL A 466 -21.09 -4.49 37.69
N GLY A 467 -19.86 -4.29 37.22
CA GLY A 467 -19.18 -3.02 37.18
C GLY A 467 -19.67 -2.12 36.05
N GLU A 468 -19.44 -0.82 36.18
CA GLU A 468 -19.86 0.21 35.23
C GLU A 468 -19.51 -0.14 33.77
N TRP A 469 -18.26 -0.54 33.51
CA TRP A 469 -17.80 -0.86 32.17
C TRP A 469 -18.32 -2.22 31.70
N GLY A 470 -18.34 -3.23 32.56
CA GLY A 470 -18.87 -4.56 32.20
C GLY A 470 -20.36 -4.54 31.86
N VAL A 471 -21.15 -3.72 32.57
CA VAL A 471 -22.56 -3.47 32.24
C VAL A 471 -22.70 -2.78 30.89
N ALA A 472 -21.85 -1.78 30.59
CA ALA A 472 -21.86 -1.08 29.31
C ALA A 472 -21.54 -2.03 28.12
N PHE A 473 -20.52 -2.88 28.26
CA PHE A 473 -20.21 -3.90 27.25
C PHE A 473 -21.34 -4.93 27.10
N SER A 474 -21.93 -5.37 28.21
CA SER A 474 -23.04 -6.33 28.20
C SER A 474 -24.30 -5.75 27.55
N ALA A 475 -24.55 -4.44 27.69
CA ALA A 475 -25.65 -3.76 27.02
C ALA A 475 -25.47 -3.77 25.50
N GLN A 476 -24.27 -3.46 25.01
CA GLN A 476 -23.95 -3.52 23.58
C GLN A 476 -24.01 -4.95 23.01
N ARG A 477 -23.70 -5.96 23.81
CA ARG A 477 -23.81 -7.36 23.39
C ARG A 477 -25.25 -7.85 23.21
N LYS A 478 -26.22 -7.23 23.90
CA LYS A 478 -27.66 -7.56 23.76
C LYS A 478 -28.32 -6.89 22.55
N GLU A 479 -27.66 -5.91 21.94
CA GLU A 479 -28.14 -5.23 20.75
C GLU A 479 -27.92 -6.13 19.52
N HIS A 480 -28.98 -6.75 18.99
CA HIS A 480 -28.89 -7.76 17.91
C HIS A 480 -28.47 -7.19 16.54
N THR A 481 -28.37 -5.87 16.40
CA THR A 481 -28.01 -5.19 15.16
C THR A 481 -26.59 -4.64 15.22
N VAL A 482 -25.67 -5.29 14.50
CA VAL A 482 -24.30 -4.80 14.27
C VAL A 482 -24.37 -3.54 13.40
N THR A 483 -24.07 -2.38 13.96
CA THR A 483 -24.08 -1.08 13.25
C THR A 483 -22.76 -0.34 13.42
N MET A 484 -22.40 0.56 12.49
CA MET A 484 -21.24 1.46 12.65
C MET A 484 -21.30 2.29 13.95
N LYS A 485 -22.51 2.57 14.46
CA LYS A 485 -22.71 3.22 15.76
C LYS A 485 -22.28 2.33 16.93
N SER A 486 -22.65 1.05 16.93
CA SER A 486 -22.24 0.09 17.97
C SER A 486 -20.71 -0.07 18.03
N LYS A 487 -20.04 -0.10 16.87
CA LYS A 487 -18.56 -0.10 16.79
C LYS A 487 -17.96 1.15 17.44
N GLY A 488 -18.46 2.34 17.09
CA GLY A 488 -17.97 3.59 17.68
C GLY A 488 -18.15 3.70 19.19
N ILE A 489 -19.25 3.16 19.74
CA ILE A 489 -19.49 3.13 21.19
C ILE A 489 -18.48 2.20 21.89
N LEU A 490 -18.28 1.01 21.34
CA LEU A 490 -17.35 0.02 21.89
C LEU A 490 -15.88 0.49 21.82
N GLU A 491 -15.48 1.17 20.74
CA GLU A 491 -14.17 1.83 20.64
C GLU A 491 -14.01 2.98 21.65
N ALA A 492 -15.07 3.76 21.88
CA ALA A 492 -15.06 4.81 22.89
C ALA A 492 -14.92 4.24 24.32
N LEU A 493 -15.58 3.12 24.62
CA LEU A 493 -15.44 2.42 25.91
C LEU A 493 -14.01 1.94 26.14
N ILE A 494 -13.37 1.30 25.15
CA ILE A 494 -11.96 0.91 25.26
C ILE A 494 -11.05 2.11 25.45
N LYS A 495 -11.30 3.21 24.74
CA LYS A 495 -10.49 4.43 24.89
C LYS A 495 -10.58 5.02 26.31
N VAL A 496 -11.75 4.95 26.95
CA VAL A 496 -11.90 5.35 28.36
C VAL A 496 -11.07 4.44 29.27
N ILE A 497 -11.14 3.12 29.07
CA ILE A 497 -10.35 2.14 29.85
C ILE A 497 -8.85 2.38 29.67
N ASP A 498 -8.38 2.58 28.44
CA ASP A 498 -6.99 2.93 28.12
C ASP A 498 -6.54 4.23 28.80
N SER A 499 -7.40 5.25 28.80
CA SER A 499 -7.11 6.54 29.43
C SER A 499 -6.94 6.41 30.94
N GLU A 500 -7.78 5.61 31.60
CA GLU A 500 -7.70 5.41 33.04
C GLU A 500 -6.49 4.56 33.44
N ALA A 501 -6.18 3.51 32.67
CA ALA A 501 -4.95 2.76 32.85
C ALA A 501 -3.72 3.67 32.72
N THR A 502 -3.71 4.58 31.75
CA THR A 502 -2.63 5.55 31.56
C THR A 502 -2.47 6.49 32.76
N VAL A 503 -3.57 6.99 33.33
CA VAL A 503 -3.52 7.83 34.54
C VAL A 503 -2.89 7.10 35.73
N LEU A 504 -3.19 5.81 35.91
CA LEU A 504 -2.62 5.00 36.99
C LEU A 504 -1.14 4.71 36.76
N LEU A 505 -0.75 4.42 35.52
CA LEU A 505 0.65 4.21 35.14
C LEU A 505 1.47 5.49 35.33
N ASP A 506 1.01 6.63 34.82
CA ASP A 506 1.66 7.94 34.98
C ASP A 506 1.86 8.32 36.45
N ALA A 507 0.82 8.10 37.28
CA ALA A 507 0.90 8.38 38.71
C ALA A 507 1.97 7.49 39.39
N THR A 508 2.05 6.22 39.02
CA THR A 508 3.06 5.30 39.54
C THR A 508 4.46 5.70 39.09
N LEU A 509 4.65 5.98 37.79
CA LEU A 509 5.94 6.36 37.25
C LEU A 509 6.48 7.65 37.87
N LYS A 510 5.62 8.65 38.09
CA LYS A 510 5.99 9.89 38.80
C LYS A 510 6.44 9.61 40.23
N ALA A 511 5.68 8.81 40.98
CA ALA A 511 6.04 8.46 42.35
C ALA A 511 7.34 7.63 42.42
N PHE A 512 7.51 6.66 41.53
CA PHE A 512 8.75 5.87 41.41
C PHE A 512 9.95 6.72 41.00
N HIS A 513 9.78 7.71 40.11
CA HIS A 513 10.85 8.62 39.75
C HIS A 513 11.30 9.47 40.93
N CYS A 514 10.34 10.06 41.66
CA CYS A 514 10.60 10.83 42.88
C CYS A 514 11.34 9.98 43.93
N ILE A 515 10.78 8.83 44.31
CA ILE A 515 11.38 7.92 45.30
C ILE A 515 12.76 7.44 44.85
N GLY A 516 12.91 7.05 43.58
CA GLY A 516 14.18 6.59 43.04
C GLY A 516 15.28 7.68 43.09
N ALA A 517 14.93 8.94 42.87
CA ALA A 517 15.84 10.08 42.95
C ALA A 517 16.20 10.44 44.40
N MET A 518 15.22 10.43 45.30
CA MET A 518 15.43 10.69 46.73
C MET A 518 16.31 9.60 47.37
N LEU A 519 15.99 8.32 47.15
CA LEU A 519 16.83 7.20 47.61
C LEU A 519 18.25 7.27 47.04
N ALA A 520 18.41 7.70 45.77
CA ALA A 520 19.73 7.89 45.18
C ALA A 520 20.56 8.93 45.91
N SER A 521 19.93 10.03 46.35
CA SER A 521 20.59 11.07 47.13
C SER A 521 20.99 10.57 48.51
N MET A 522 20.04 9.94 49.23
CA MET A 522 20.24 9.43 50.59
C MET A 522 21.37 8.40 50.68
N ILE A 523 21.50 7.53 49.67
CA ILE A 523 22.55 6.49 49.60
C ILE A 523 23.92 7.09 49.19
N GLY A 524 23.98 8.35 48.76
CA GLY A 524 25.21 8.99 48.28
C GLY A 524 25.62 8.56 46.87
N ALA A 525 24.68 8.00 46.09
CA ALA A 525 24.95 7.44 44.77
C ALA A 525 24.85 8.45 43.62
N SER A 526 24.51 9.72 43.89
CA SER A 526 24.39 10.78 42.89
C SER A 526 25.12 12.04 43.35
N LYS A 527 26.21 12.40 42.65
CA LYS A 527 26.95 13.67 42.88
C LYS A 527 26.20 14.91 42.35
N THR A 528 25.08 14.72 41.66
CA THR A 528 24.32 15.76 40.93
C THR A 528 22.82 15.75 41.30
N SER A 529 22.45 15.21 42.46
CA SER A 529 21.04 15.14 42.90
C SER A 529 20.48 16.50 43.31
N ALA A 530 19.24 16.81 42.92
CA ALA A 530 18.50 17.98 43.39
C ALA A 530 18.07 17.88 44.87
N TYR A 531 17.98 16.65 45.39
CA TYR A 531 17.53 16.32 46.74
C TYR A 531 18.69 16.28 47.73
N ALA A 532 18.50 16.74 48.97
CA ALA A 532 19.48 16.62 50.04
C ALA A 532 19.52 15.19 50.64
N THR A 533 20.62 14.85 51.30
CA THR A 533 20.73 13.63 52.13
C THR A 533 19.98 13.82 53.45
N LEU A 534 19.38 12.74 53.98
CA LEU A 534 18.82 12.74 55.34
C LEU A 534 19.90 13.02 56.38
N THR A 535 19.61 13.87 57.35
CA THR A 535 20.59 14.29 58.38
C THR A 535 20.92 13.17 59.36
N ASN A 536 20.01 12.22 59.55
CA ASN A 536 20.14 11.07 60.45
C ASN A 536 20.28 9.72 59.73
N TRP A 537 20.73 9.70 58.47
CA TRP A 537 20.84 8.47 57.67
C TRP A 537 21.71 7.36 58.30
N SER A 538 22.69 7.71 59.14
CA SER A 538 23.51 6.76 59.91
C SER A 538 22.84 6.17 61.13
N ASP A 539 21.76 6.78 61.59
CA ASP A 539 21.21 6.51 62.91
C ASP A 539 19.83 5.82 62.83
N ILE A 540 19.18 5.84 61.65
CA ILE A 540 17.91 5.14 61.39
C ILE A 540 18.02 3.66 61.73
N ARG A 541 17.05 3.14 62.49
CA ARG A 541 17.01 1.78 63.08
C ARG A 541 18.19 1.38 63.97
N GLY A 542 19.06 2.29 64.40
CA GLY A 542 20.15 2.00 65.33
C GLY A 542 21.03 0.82 64.91
N SER A 543 21.00 -0.29 65.66
CA SER A 543 21.79 -1.51 65.38
C SER A 543 21.47 -2.17 64.03
N ASP A 544 20.25 -1.99 63.52
CA ASP A 544 19.81 -2.59 62.25
C ASP A 544 20.03 -1.66 61.04
N ASN A 545 20.73 -0.54 61.23
CA ASN A 545 20.97 0.46 60.17
C ASN A 545 21.62 -0.14 58.91
N ALA A 546 22.56 -1.08 59.07
CA ALA A 546 23.22 -1.73 57.95
C ALA A 546 22.24 -2.53 57.07
N SER A 547 21.36 -3.32 57.69
CA SER A 547 20.31 -4.09 57.00
C SER A 547 19.29 -3.17 56.34
N PHE A 548 18.89 -2.09 57.03
CA PHE A 548 18.00 -1.08 56.48
C PHE A 548 18.58 -0.40 55.22
N ARG A 549 19.86 -0.02 55.25
CA ARG A 549 20.54 0.58 54.08
C ARG A 549 20.60 -0.37 52.89
N GLU A 550 20.79 -1.66 53.14
CA GLU A 550 20.74 -2.69 52.10
C GLU A 550 19.32 -2.79 51.50
N GLN A 551 18.28 -2.85 52.35
CA GLN A 551 16.88 -2.87 51.91
C GLN A 551 16.52 -1.62 51.09
N ALA A 552 16.97 -0.43 51.51
CA ALA A 552 16.75 0.81 50.78
C ALA A 552 17.46 0.81 49.41
N SER A 553 18.67 0.23 49.34
CA SER A 553 19.39 0.06 48.07
C SER A 553 18.68 -0.93 47.13
N GLN A 554 18.19 -2.05 47.66
CA GLN A 554 17.40 -3.03 46.91
C GLN A 554 16.10 -2.40 46.40
N ALA A 555 15.35 -1.68 47.24
CA ALA A 555 14.14 -0.97 46.85
C ALA A 555 14.40 0.05 45.73
N ARG A 556 15.50 0.81 45.82
CA ARG A 556 15.90 1.75 44.76
C ARG A 556 16.17 1.02 43.44
N ALA A 557 16.97 -0.04 43.46
CA ALA A 557 17.28 -0.82 42.26
C ALA A 557 16.02 -1.42 41.64
N TYR A 558 15.11 -1.91 42.49
CA TYR A 558 13.83 -2.46 42.07
C TYR A 558 12.95 -1.40 41.40
N VAL A 559 12.74 -0.25 42.05
CA VAL A 559 11.95 0.87 41.52
C VAL A 559 12.52 1.37 40.19
N GLN A 560 13.85 1.51 40.08
CA GLN A 560 14.48 1.92 38.81
C GLN A 560 14.27 0.91 37.68
N THR A 561 14.38 -0.39 37.98
CA THR A 561 14.20 -1.45 36.99
C THR A 561 12.74 -1.56 36.57
N ALA A 562 11.80 -1.49 37.53
CA ALA A 562 10.37 -1.47 37.26
C ALA A 562 9.95 -0.26 36.41
N SER A 563 10.44 0.95 36.73
CA SER A 563 10.17 2.16 35.95
C SER A 563 10.71 2.06 34.52
N ARG A 564 11.93 1.56 34.34
CA ARG A 564 12.50 1.36 32.99
C ARG A 564 11.65 0.39 32.17
N ALA A 565 11.27 -0.74 32.76
CA ALA A 565 10.45 -1.75 32.09
C ALA A 565 9.06 -1.19 31.71
N LEU A 566 8.42 -0.44 32.60
CA LEU A 566 7.15 0.24 32.35
C LEU A 566 7.26 1.27 31.21
N VAL A 567 8.26 2.16 31.25
CA VAL A 567 8.46 3.16 30.19
C VAL A 567 8.73 2.50 28.84
N GLU A 568 9.54 1.45 28.80
CA GLU A 568 9.81 0.71 27.56
C GLU A 568 8.55 0.04 27.02
N MET A 569 7.71 -0.53 27.90
CA MET A 569 6.44 -1.15 27.50
C MET A 569 5.44 -0.11 27.00
N GLU A 570 5.31 1.03 27.70
CA GLU A 570 4.41 2.10 27.28
C GLU A 570 4.78 2.67 25.92
N ASN A 571 6.07 2.78 25.63
CA ASN A 571 6.57 3.18 24.32
C ASN A 571 6.20 2.16 23.25
N LEU A 572 6.37 0.85 23.51
CA LEU A 572 5.94 -0.20 22.58
C LEU A 572 4.42 -0.20 22.35
N GLU A 573 3.62 0.08 23.38
CA GLU A 573 2.16 0.15 23.30
C GLU A 573 1.64 1.42 22.61
N THR A 574 2.43 2.51 22.56
CA THR A 574 2.06 3.81 21.93
C THR A 574 2.57 3.99 20.52
N THR A 575 3.73 3.42 20.17
CA THR A 575 4.44 3.71 18.89
C THR A 575 3.76 3.06 17.67
N HIS A 576 2.74 2.22 17.85
CA HIS A 576 2.03 1.52 16.77
C HIS A 576 0.59 2.04 16.59
N LEU A 577 0.50 3.34 16.28
CA LEU A 577 -0.68 3.98 15.67
C LEU A 577 -0.69 3.78 14.16
#